data_AF-A0A6N7GLI6-F1
#
_entry.id   AF-A0A6N7GLI6-F1
#
_cell.length_a   1.000
_cell.length_b   1.000
_cell.length_c   1.000
_cell.angle_alpha   90.00
_cell.angle_beta   90.00
_cell.angle_gamma   90.00
#
_symmetry.space_group_name_H-M   'P 1'
#
loop_
_entity.id
_entity.type
_entity.pdbx_description
1 polymer ?
#
loop_
_entity_poly.entity_id
_entity_poly.type
_entity_poly.pdbx_seq_one_letter_code
_entity_poly.pdbx_strand_id
1 'polypeptide(L)'
;MTVDELLREYNINLPSDAPGRYYTVCPQCSHTRKPGNQKLKCLGVTIGNDRVGFGCNHCGWTGPSKGDGRASRPSYAAQEPQPHEPDPAALEIWRNAKPAAGTVVDSYLRNRRILLVPPSLRCGSTMHLGRYPMPTMVAAVQRPDGKVVAVQTTLLTHAGAKVPTGQPRRTVGALGDGAVRLAKATDVLGLAEGVEDALSAMQITGVPCWACLGAGRMHRVAIPDHVRELNLFGDDDEAGRAALERTDAQHRHRRRHLRYPPVGIKDWNDFLRSRPAAQRVALADFPAITDPMISWKDIAR
;
A
#
# COMPACT_ATOMS: atom_id res chain seq x y z
N MET A 1 -39.33 13.92 -5.14
CA MET A 1 -38.16 14.80 -5.15
C MET A 1 -37.34 14.49 -6.38
N THR A 2 -37.15 15.45 -7.27
CA THR A 2 -36.37 15.30 -8.52
C THR A 2 -34.86 15.34 -8.22
N VAL A 3 -34.03 14.91 -9.19
CA VAL A 3 -32.56 14.97 -9.07
C VAL A 3 -32.09 16.42 -8.85
N ASP A 4 -32.66 17.36 -9.59
CA ASP A 4 -32.35 18.79 -9.48
C ASP A 4 -32.77 19.37 -8.11
N GLU A 5 -33.94 19.00 -7.58
CA GLU A 5 -34.37 19.39 -6.23
C GLU A 5 -33.41 18.88 -5.14
N LEU A 6 -32.97 17.62 -5.25
CA LEU A 6 -32.02 17.00 -4.33
C LEU A 6 -30.64 17.68 -4.43
N LEU A 7 -30.12 17.93 -5.63
CA LEU A 7 -28.82 18.60 -5.79
C LEU A 7 -28.83 20.03 -5.20
N ARG A 8 -29.96 20.75 -5.34
CA ARG A 8 -30.15 22.08 -4.74
C ARG A 8 -30.21 22.04 -3.21
N GLU A 9 -30.88 21.04 -2.63
CA GLU A 9 -30.94 20.83 -1.17
C GLU A 9 -29.53 20.75 -0.56
N TYR A 10 -28.61 20.05 -1.22
CA TYR A 10 -27.24 19.86 -0.76
C TYR A 10 -26.24 20.91 -1.28
N ASN A 11 -26.70 21.94 -1.99
CA ASN A 11 -25.87 22.99 -2.60
C ASN A 11 -24.77 22.42 -3.53
N ILE A 12 -25.13 21.41 -4.33
CA ILE A 12 -24.25 20.71 -5.28
C ILE A 12 -24.56 21.21 -6.69
N ASN A 13 -23.58 21.86 -7.32
CA ASN A 13 -23.69 22.32 -8.70
C ASN A 13 -23.00 21.35 -9.66
N LEU A 14 -23.78 20.81 -10.61
CA LEU A 14 -23.33 19.93 -11.69
C LEU A 14 -23.66 20.52 -13.07
N PRO A 15 -22.90 20.18 -14.12
CA PRO A 15 -23.17 20.66 -15.48
C PRO A 15 -24.34 19.93 -16.17
N SER A 16 -24.84 18.83 -15.59
CA SER A 16 -25.93 18.00 -16.12
C SER A 16 -26.53 17.15 -14.99
N ASP A 17 -27.81 16.86 -15.10
CA ASP A 17 -28.61 15.99 -14.23
C ASP A 17 -28.90 14.60 -14.86
N ALA A 18 -28.29 14.31 -16.01
CA ALA A 18 -28.42 13.01 -16.66
C ALA A 18 -27.77 11.88 -15.81
N PRO A 19 -28.20 10.61 -15.97
CA PRO A 19 -27.55 9.49 -15.31
C PRO A 19 -26.05 9.40 -15.64
N GLY A 20 -25.20 9.29 -14.63
CA GLY A 20 -23.76 9.31 -14.79
C GLY A 20 -22.98 9.62 -13.52
N ARG A 21 -21.64 9.63 -13.65
CA ARG A 21 -20.71 10.04 -12.58
C ARG A 21 -20.14 11.41 -12.90
N TYR A 22 -20.26 12.33 -11.94
CA TYR A 22 -19.79 13.70 -12.06
C TYR A 22 -18.83 14.05 -10.93
N TYR A 23 -17.99 15.05 -11.17
CA TYR A 23 -17.07 15.60 -10.18
C TYR A 23 -17.21 17.12 -10.10
N THR A 24 -17.30 17.64 -8.88
CA THR A 24 -17.43 19.06 -8.58
C THR A 24 -16.66 19.44 -7.31
N VAL A 25 -16.63 20.74 -6.99
CA VAL A 25 -16.05 21.24 -5.74
C VAL A 25 -16.96 20.87 -4.56
N CYS A 26 -16.38 20.59 -3.40
CA CYS A 26 -17.18 20.22 -2.23
C CYS A 26 -17.65 21.48 -1.50
N PRO A 27 -18.96 21.71 -1.34
CA PRO A 27 -19.46 22.90 -0.64
C PRO A 27 -19.03 22.92 0.84
N GLN A 28 -18.82 21.75 1.45
CA GLN A 28 -18.43 21.62 2.86
C GLN A 28 -16.96 21.95 3.15
N CYS A 29 -16.04 21.66 2.22
CA CYS A 29 -14.61 21.76 2.52
C CYS A 29 -13.77 22.48 1.47
N SER A 30 -14.30 22.83 0.30
CA SER A 30 -13.47 23.49 -0.72
C SER A 30 -12.99 24.88 -0.26
N HIS A 31 -13.80 25.63 0.49
CA HIS A 31 -13.43 26.95 1.00
C HIS A 31 -12.35 26.92 2.09
N THR A 32 -12.20 25.80 2.82
CA THR A 32 -11.19 25.64 3.87
C THR A 32 -9.84 25.14 3.35
N ARG A 33 -9.75 24.79 2.05
CA ARG A 33 -8.51 24.31 1.43
C ARG A 33 -7.56 25.47 1.11
N LYS A 34 -6.27 25.16 0.93
CA LYS A 34 -5.26 26.11 0.43
C LYS A 34 -5.77 26.80 -0.86
N PRO A 35 -5.51 28.10 -1.07
CA PRO A 35 -6.09 28.87 -2.19
C PRO A 35 -5.99 28.19 -3.57
N GLY A 36 -4.84 27.60 -3.92
CA GLY A 36 -4.64 26.88 -5.18
C GLY A 36 -5.47 25.59 -5.34
N ASN A 37 -6.00 25.05 -4.24
CA ASN A 37 -6.74 23.79 -4.21
C ASN A 37 -8.25 23.96 -4.05
N GLN A 38 -8.75 25.16 -3.75
CA GLN A 38 -10.18 25.41 -3.49
C GLN A 38 -11.05 25.09 -4.72
N LYS A 39 -10.51 25.31 -5.93
CA LYS A 39 -11.15 25.04 -7.21
C LYS A 39 -11.04 23.59 -7.68
N LEU A 40 -10.23 22.75 -7.02
CA LEU A 40 -10.05 21.35 -7.42
C LEU A 40 -11.28 20.52 -7.02
N LYS A 41 -11.78 19.76 -7.98
CA LYS A 41 -12.92 18.87 -7.81
C LYS A 41 -12.57 17.72 -6.86
N CYS A 42 -13.30 17.63 -5.75
CA CYS A 42 -13.06 16.64 -4.69
C CYS A 42 -14.34 15.90 -4.26
N LEU A 43 -15.51 16.37 -4.69
CA LEU A 43 -16.80 15.74 -4.49
C LEU A 43 -17.16 14.94 -5.74
N GLY A 44 -17.38 13.63 -5.60
CA GLY A 44 -17.94 12.81 -6.65
C GLY A 44 -19.42 12.53 -6.41
N VAL A 45 -20.23 12.71 -7.45
CA VAL A 45 -21.70 12.56 -7.42
C VAL A 45 -22.11 11.53 -8.46
N THR A 46 -22.91 10.54 -8.07
CA THR A 46 -23.51 9.54 -8.97
C THR A 46 -25.01 9.78 -9.07
N ILE A 47 -25.49 9.90 -10.30
CA ILE A 47 -26.90 9.96 -10.64
C ILE A 47 -27.23 8.63 -11.32
N GLY A 48 -28.09 7.83 -10.71
CA GLY A 48 -28.69 6.64 -11.28
C GLY A 48 -30.12 6.91 -11.72
N ASN A 49 -30.79 5.88 -12.26
CA ASN A 49 -32.18 6.01 -12.72
C ASN A 49 -33.18 6.17 -11.56
N ASP A 50 -32.82 5.72 -10.36
CA ASP A 50 -33.66 5.67 -9.16
C ASP A 50 -32.99 6.24 -7.90
N ARG A 51 -31.73 6.67 -7.99
CA ARG A 51 -30.91 7.07 -6.84
C ARG A 51 -29.96 8.20 -7.19
N VAL A 52 -29.67 9.05 -6.21
CA VAL A 52 -28.58 10.02 -6.26
C VAL A 52 -27.76 9.88 -4.99
N GLY A 53 -26.45 9.90 -5.14
CA GLY A 53 -25.60 10.01 -3.97
C GLY A 53 -24.24 10.63 -4.27
N PHE A 54 -23.62 11.14 -3.23
CA PHE A 54 -22.31 11.79 -3.32
C PHE A 54 -21.33 11.38 -2.21
N GLY A 55 -20.04 11.62 -2.47
CA GLY A 55 -18.95 11.38 -1.53
C GLY A 55 -17.72 12.26 -1.81
N CYS A 56 -17.19 12.91 -0.77
CA CYS A 56 -16.02 13.77 -0.85
C CYS A 56 -14.72 13.03 -0.50
N ASN A 57 -13.73 13.05 -1.40
CA ASN A 57 -12.42 12.41 -1.20
C ASN A 57 -11.51 13.19 -0.23
N HIS A 58 -11.92 14.38 0.21
CA HIS A 58 -11.16 15.23 1.13
C HIS A 58 -11.70 15.16 2.55
N CYS A 59 -12.97 15.56 2.77
CA CYS A 59 -13.56 15.63 4.12
C CYS A 59 -14.47 14.44 4.47
N GLY A 60 -14.71 13.51 3.54
CA GLY A 60 -15.57 12.34 3.79
C GLY A 60 -17.07 12.62 3.81
N TRP A 61 -17.53 13.83 3.47
CA TRP A 61 -18.97 14.18 3.42
C TRP A 61 -19.75 13.36 2.38
N THR A 62 -20.97 12.89 2.74
CA THR A 62 -21.84 12.00 1.95
C THR A 62 -23.34 12.26 2.20
N GLY A 63 -24.24 11.86 1.26
CA GLY A 63 -25.71 11.84 1.42
C GLY A 63 -26.46 11.66 0.09
N PRO A 64 -27.82 11.61 0.06
CA PRO A 64 -28.76 10.99 1.03
C PRO A 64 -28.87 9.47 0.87
N SER A 65 -28.71 8.95 -0.34
CA SER A 65 -28.17 7.59 -0.51
C SER A 65 -26.66 7.77 -0.51
N LYS A 66 -25.88 6.92 0.18
CA LYS A 66 -24.43 6.93 -0.03
C LYS A 66 -24.24 6.97 -1.54
N GLY A 67 -23.53 7.99 -2.05
CA GLY A 67 -23.06 7.98 -3.42
C GLY A 67 -22.09 6.85 -3.57
N ASP A 68 -22.61 5.63 -3.63
CA ASP A 68 -21.95 4.54 -4.27
C ASP A 68 -21.62 5.10 -5.65
N GLY A 69 -20.34 5.25 -5.95
CA GLY A 69 -19.86 5.47 -7.32
C GLY A 69 -20.25 4.34 -8.28
N ARG A 70 -21.28 3.56 -7.96
CA ARG A 70 -21.78 2.35 -8.57
C ARG A 70 -23.23 2.64 -8.95
N ALA A 71 -23.44 3.11 -10.18
CA ALA A 71 -24.64 2.69 -10.89
C ALA A 71 -24.79 1.17 -10.67
N SER A 72 -25.99 0.72 -10.33
CA SER A 72 -26.32 -0.68 -10.13
C SER A 72 -25.75 -1.51 -11.29
N ARG A 73 -24.60 -2.15 -11.06
CA ARG A 73 -24.21 -3.30 -11.86
C ARG A 73 -25.32 -4.33 -11.64
N PRO A 74 -25.78 -5.05 -12.67
CA PRO A 74 -26.64 -6.22 -12.48
C PRO A 74 -25.99 -7.10 -11.42
N SER A 75 -26.79 -7.79 -10.60
CA SER A 75 -26.32 -8.60 -9.49
C SER A 75 -25.27 -9.61 -9.97
N TYR A 76 -24.01 -9.20 -9.93
CA TYR A 76 -22.89 -10.10 -9.99
C TYR A 76 -22.87 -10.72 -8.61
N ALA A 77 -23.38 -11.96 -8.52
CA ALA A 77 -22.79 -12.95 -7.62
C ALA A 77 -21.29 -12.65 -7.56
N ALA A 78 -20.75 -12.41 -6.36
CA ALA A 78 -19.40 -11.90 -6.13
C ALA A 78 -18.43 -12.46 -7.18
N GLN A 79 -18.21 -11.71 -8.25
CA GLN A 79 -17.23 -12.08 -9.24
C GLN A 79 -15.92 -11.91 -8.49
N GLU A 80 -15.24 -13.04 -8.28
CA GLU A 80 -13.85 -13.06 -7.85
C GLU A 80 -13.10 -11.95 -8.58
N PRO A 81 -12.22 -11.19 -7.88
CA PRO A 81 -11.45 -10.13 -8.52
C PRO A 81 -10.81 -10.72 -9.78
N GLN A 82 -11.25 -10.24 -10.94
CA GLN A 82 -10.77 -10.76 -12.21
C GLN A 82 -9.24 -10.64 -12.19
N PRO A 83 -8.50 -11.74 -12.40
CA PRO A 83 -7.04 -11.70 -12.39
C PRO A 83 -6.62 -10.65 -13.40
N HIS A 84 -5.95 -9.59 -12.95
CA HIS A 84 -5.30 -8.68 -13.89
C HIS A 84 -4.26 -9.53 -14.64
N GLU A 85 -4.33 -9.51 -15.97
CA GLU A 85 -3.34 -10.21 -16.77
C GLU A 85 -1.94 -9.68 -16.41
N PRO A 86 -0.94 -10.56 -16.30
CA PRO A 86 0.44 -10.14 -16.09
C PRO A 86 0.83 -9.08 -17.12
N ASP A 87 1.32 -7.93 -16.66
CA ASP A 87 1.73 -6.85 -17.56
C ASP A 87 2.97 -7.30 -18.37
N PRO A 88 2.90 -7.32 -19.72
CA PRO A 88 4.01 -7.78 -20.55
C PRO A 88 5.31 -7.01 -20.33
N ALA A 89 5.23 -5.69 -20.11
CA ALA A 89 6.40 -4.86 -19.85
C ALA A 89 6.99 -5.14 -18.46
N ALA A 90 6.15 -5.38 -17.45
CA ALA A 90 6.62 -5.81 -16.14
C ALA A 90 7.35 -7.16 -16.20
N LEU A 91 6.80 -8.11 -16.96
CA LEU A 91 7.41 -9.43 -17.18
C LEU A 91 8.74 -9.33 -17.94
N GLU A 92 8.82 -8.46 -18.94
CA GLU A 92 10.06 -8.19 -19.67
C GLU A 92 11.15 -7.63 -18.73
N ILE A 93 10.81 -6.60 -17.93
CA ILE A 93 11.72 -6.04 -16.91
C ILE A 93 12.20 -7.14 -15.96
N TRP A 94 11.28 -7.99 -15.47
CA TRP A 94 11.62 -9.07 -14.54
C TRP A 94 12.57 -10.10 -15.17
N ARG A 95 12.27 -10.54 -16.40
CA ARG A 95 13.06 -11.57 -17.12
C ARG A 95 14.45 -11.08 -17.47
N ASN A 96 14.59 -9.80 -17.83
CA ASN A 96 15.88 -9.21 -18.20
C ASN A 96 16.73 -8.80 -17.00
N ALA A 97 16.16 -8.75 -15.79
CA ALA A 97 16.91 -8.48 -14.57
C ALA A 97 17.65 -9.72 -14.06
N LYS A 98 18.82 -9.51 -13.45
CA LYS A 98 19.67 -10.56 -12.87
C LYS A 98 19.34 -10.76 -11.38
N PRO A 99 19.59 -11.93 -10.77
CA PRO A 99 19.45 -12.11 -9.33
C PRO A 99 20.17 -10.99 -8.54
N ALA A 100 19.57 -10.54 -7.43
CA ALA A 100 20.11 -9.41 -6.66
C ALA A 100 21.44 -9.72 -5.93
N ALA A 101 21.68 -10.98 -5.55
CA ALA A 101 22.88 -11.37 -4.81
C ALA A 101 24.16 -11.04 -5.59
N GLY A 102 25.15 -10.46 -4.92
CA GLY A 102 26.42 -10.04 -5.54
C GLY A 102 26.31 -8.84 -6.49
N THR A 103 25.18 -8.13 -6.52
CA THR A 103 24.99 -6.92 -7.34
C THR A 103 24.91 -5.65 -6.48
N VAL A 104 24.76 -4.48 -7.12
CA VAL A 104 24.52 -3.20 -6.42
C VAL A 104 23.28 -3.24 -5.52
N VAL A 105 22.29 -4.10 -5.82
CA VAL A 105 21.12 -4.30 -4.95
C VAL A 105 21.50 -4.95 -3.63
N ASP A 106 22.38 -5.96 -3.64
CA ASP A 106 22.92 -6.58 -2.42
C ASP A 106 23.70 -5.54 -1.59
N SER A 107 24.59 -4.76 -2.23
CA SER A 107 25.28 -3.65 -1.56
C SER A 107 24.32 -2.62 -0.97
N TYR A 108 23.25 -2.26 -1.69
CA TYR A 108 22.21 -1.36 -1.20
C TYR A 108 21.49 -1.89 0.04
N LEU A 109 21.11 -3.17 0.04
CA LEU A 109 20.48 -3.81 1.20
C LEU A 109 21.46 -3.86 2.39
N ARG A 110 22.73 -4.19 2.17
CA ARG A 110 23.77 -4.18 3.21
C ARG A 110 24.02 -2.79 3.80
N ASN A 111 24.03 -1.74 2.97
CA ASN A 111 24.12 -0.35 3.44
C ASN A 111 22.93 0.04 4.34
N ARG A 112 21.80 -0.64 4.17
CA ARG A 112 20.60 -0.53 5.01
C ARG A 112 20.58 -1.53 6.18
N ARG A 113 21.69 -2.23 6.42
CA ARG A 113 21.89 -3.34 7.39
C ARG A 113 21.01 -4.57 7.16
N ILE A 114 20.40 -4.70 5.99
CA ILE A 114 19.62 -5.86 5.58
C ILE A 114 20.57 -6.89 4.96
N LEU A 115 20.60 -8.09 5.54
CA LEU A 115 21.43 -9.22 5.08
C LEU A 115 20.65 -10.21 4.21
N LEU A 116 19.33 -10.06 4.17
CA LEU A 116 18.42 -10.93 3.44
C LEU A 116 18.29 -10.47 1.98
N VAL A 117 18.59 -11.37 1.04
CA VAL A 117 18.48 -11.11 -0.41
C VAL A 117 17.60 -12.17 -1.07
N PRO A 118 16.26 -12.02 -1.02
CA PRO A 118 15.34 -13.04 -1.51
C PRO A 118 15.25 -13.07 -3.05
N PRO A 119 14.84 -14.20 -3.65
CA PRO A 119 14.75 -14.37 -5.10
C PRO A 119 13.68 -13.49 -5.77
N SER A 120 12.77 -12.90 -4.98
CA SER A 120 11.79 -11.90 -5.45
C SER A 120 12.42 -10.53 -5.73
N LEU A 121 13.71 -10.35 -5.44
CA LEU A 121 14.49 -9.15 -5.77
C LEU A 121 15.55 -9.46 -6.83
N ARG A 122 15.64 -8.56 -7.80
CA ARG A 122 16.61 -8.61 -8.91
C ARG A 122 17.28 -7.26 -9.11
N CYS A 123 18.41 -7.26 -9.80
CA CYS A 123 19.10 -6.08 -10.28
C CYS A 123 18.88 -5.93 -11.79
N GLY A 124 18.27 -4.83 -12.20
CA GLY A 124 18.12 -4.44 -13.59
C GLY A 124 18.84 -3.12 -13.89
N SER A 125 18.83 -2.76 -15.17
CA SER A 125 19.28 -1.45 -15.68
C SER A 125 18.16 -0.78 -16.48
N THR A 126 16.91 -0.94 -16.02
CA THR A 126 15.69 -0.60 -16.78
C THR A 126 15.21 0.83 -16.56
N MET A 127 15.85 1.59 -15.69
CA MET A 127 15.53 3.00 -15.47
C MET A 127 16.71 3.90 -15.78
N HIS A 128 16.40 5.10 -16.28
CA HIS A 128 17.37 6.10 -16.66
C HIS A 128 17.25 7.35 -15.78
N LEU A 129 18.39 7.94 -15.44
CA LEU A 129 18.47 9.31 -14.96
C LEU A 129 18.92 10.19 -16.13
N GLY A 130 17.95 10.81 -16.81
CA GLY A 130 18.19 11.44 -18.11
C GLY A 130 18.60 10.39 -19.15
N ARG A 131 19.85 10.44 -19.61
CA ARG A 131 20.41 9.51 -20.61
C ARG A 131 21.11 8.30 -19.98
N TYR A 132 21.44 8.39 -18.69
CA TYR A 132 22.31 7.43 -18.04
C TYR A 132 21.49 6.25 -17.50
N PRO A 133 21.79 5.01 -17.92
CA PRO A 133 21.18 3.84 -17.31
C PRO A 133 21.67 3.72 -15.86
N MET A 134 20.75 3.52 -14.92
CA MET A 134 21.05 3.42 -13.50
C MET A 134 20.77 2.00 -12.99
N PRO A 135 21.61 1.46 -12.08
CA PRO A 135 21.29 0.25 -11.35
C PRO A 135 19.92 0.39 -10.70
N THR A 136 19.10 -0.66 -10.80
CA THR A 136 17.71 -0.62 -10.37
C THR A 136 17.39 -1.90 -9.60
N MET A 137 16.91 -1.76 -8.37
CA MET A 137 16.29 -2.87 -7.65
C MET A 137 14.92 -3.14 -8.26
N VAL A 138 14.69 -4.35 -8.74
CA VAL A 138 13.43 -4.82 -9.31
C VAL A 138 12.80 -5.80 -8.33
N ALA A 139 11.65 -5.44 -7.76
CA ALA A 139 10.88 -6.28 -6.85
C ALA A 139 9.66 -6.87 -7.57
N ALA A 140 9.59 -8.20 -7.65
CA ALA A 140 8.48 -8.90 -8.27
C ALA A 140 7.23 -8.91 -7.37
N VAL A 141 6.10 -8.50 -7.93
CA VAL A 141 4.79 -8.66 -7.30
C VAL A 141 4.16 -9.95 -7.80
N GLN A 142 3.77 -10.80 -6.87
CA GLN A 142 3.26 -12.13 -7.14
C GLN A 142 1.82 -12.28 -6.64
N ARG A 143 0.99 -12.90 -7.48
CA ARG A 143 -0.40 -13.29 -7.17
C ARG A 143 -0.47 -14.55 -6.28
N PRO A 144 -1.68 -14.93 -5.80
CA PRO A 144 -1.93 -16.22 -5.15
C PRO A 144 -1.25 -17.42 -5.80
N ASP A 145 -1.36 -17.53 -7.13
CA ASP A 145 -0.77 -18.57 -7.97
C ASP A 145 0.78 -18.53 -8.06
N GLY A 146 1.42 -17.56 -7.42
CA GLY A 146 2.87 -17.37 -7.41
C GLY A 146 3.44 -16.72 -8.67
N LYS A 147 2.62 -16.44 -9.68
CA LYS A 147 3.06 -15.82 -10.93
C LYS A 147 3.34 -14.34 -10.70
N VAL A 148 4.43 -13.86 -11.32
CA VAL A 148 4.75 -12.44 -11.36
C VAL A 148 3.75 -11.73 -12.27
N VAL A 149 3.19 -10.62 -11.80
CA VAL A 149 2.17 -9.83 -12.51
C VAL A 149 2.55 -8.38 -12.72
N ALA A 150 3.41 -7.86 -11.85
CA ALA A 150 3.88 -6.50 -11.87
C ALA A 150 5.27 -6.45 -11.23
N VAL A 151 5.96 -5.33 -11.39
CA VAL A 151 7.22 -5.06 -10.72
C VAL A 151 7.22 -3.66 -10.14
N GLN A 152 7.89 -3.48 -9.00
CA GLN A 152 8.32 -2.17 -8.56
C GLN A 152 9.82 -2.05 -8.71
N THR A 153 10.23 -0.98 -9.36
CA THR A 153 11.63 -0.63 -9.59
C THR A 153 12.04 0.49 -8.65
N THR A 154 13.25 0.43 -8.09
CA THR A 154 13.86 1.49 -7.28
C THR A 154 15.22 1.88 -7.88
N LEU A 155 15.40 3.15 -8.27
CA LEU A 155 16.67 3.69 -8.73
C LEU A 155 17.72 3.64 -7.64
N LEU A 156 18.87 3.07 -7.98
CA LEU A 156 20.06 3.04 -7.13
C LEU A 156 21.23 3.76 -7.80
N THR A 157 22.09 4.37 -6.98
CA THR A 157 23.41 4.81 -7.39
C THR A 157 24.32 3.59 -7.52
N HIS A 158 25.41 3.73 -8.29
CA HIS A 158 26.44 2.68 -8.39
C HIS A 158 27.11 2.36 -7.04
N ALA A 159 27.07 3.29 -6.09
CA ALA A 159 27.56 3.10 -4.72
C ALA A 159 26.57 2.34 -3.80
N GLY A 160 25.43 1.89 -4.32
CA GLY A 160 24.44 1.17 -3.52
C GLY A 160 23.67 2.08 -2.57
N ALA A 161 23.30 3.28 -3.01
CA ALA A 161 22.36 4.16 -2.31
C ALA A 161 21.12 4.39 -3.18
N LYS A 162 19.99 4.76 -2.57
CA LYS A 162 18.82 5.21 -3.32
C LYS A 162 19.17 6.54 -4.01
N VAL A 163 18.83 6.70 -5.29
CA VAL A 163 19.09 7.97 -5.98
C VAL A 163 18.22 9.07 -5.34
N PRO A 164 18.78 10.24 -4.99
CA PRO A 164 18.05 11.32 -4.34
C PRO A 164 17.22 12.12 -5.36
N THR A 165 16.17 11.50 -5.91
CA THR A 165 15.16 12.17 -6.73
C THR A 165 13.82 12.23 -6.00
N GLY A 166 12.89 13.06 -6.46
CA GLY A 166 11.54 13.13 -5.89
C GLY A 166 10.70 11.87 -6.10
N GLN A 167 11.04 11.02 -7.08
CA GLN A 167 10.32 9.78 -7.41
C GLN A 167 11.31 8.67 -7.79
N PRO A 168 12.06 8.10 -6.83
CA PRO A 168 13.06 7.08 -7.11
C PRO A 168 12.43 5.70 -7.35
N ARG A 169 11.11 5.56 -7.19
CA ARG A 169 10.37 4.30 -7.36
C ARG A 169 9.37 4.41 -8.50
N ARG A 170 9.24 3.36 -9.29
CA ARG A 170 8.21 3.23 -10.34
C ARG A 170 7.57 1.85 -10.27
N THR A 171 6.26 1.79 -10.40
CA THR A 171 5.53 0.52 -10.53
C THR A 171 5.15 0.33 -12.00
N VAL A 172 5.36 -0.88 -12.52
CA VAL A 172 4.94 -1.30 -13.86
C VAL A 172 4.00 -2.50 -13.70
N GLY A 173 2.82 -2.41 -14.30
CA GLY A 173 1.73 -3.36 -14.12
C GLY A 173 0.80 -3.05 -12.95
N ALA A 174 -0.38 -3.67 -12.99
CA ALA A 174 -1.34 -3.60 -11.90
C ALA A 174 -0.90 -4.55 -10.79
N LEU A 175 -0.82 -4.05 -9.55
CA LEU A 175 -0.43 -4.91 -8.41
C LEU A 175 -1.58 -5.81 -7.94
N GLY A 176 -2.83 -5.40 -8.16
CA GLY A 176 -4.03 -6.10 -7.68
C GLY A 176 -3.97 -6.47 -6.20
N ASP A 177 -4.22 -7.75 -5.93
CA ASP A 177 -4.11 -8.45 -4.65
C ASP A 177 -2.72 -9.09 -4.42
N GLY A 178 -1.78 -8.86 -5.33
CA GLY A 178 -0.42 -9.37 -5.24
C GLY A 178 0.45 -8.60 -4.25
N ALA A 179 1.54 -9.25 -3.84
CA ALA A 179 2.57 -8.67 -2.97
C ALA A 179 3.97 -9.11 -3.39
N VAL A 180 5.00 -8.42 -2.93
CA VAL A 180 6.37 -8.90 -3.03
C VAL A 180 6.59 -9.96 -1.95
N ARG A 181 6.61 -11.24 -2.37
CA ARG A 181 6.73 -12.38 -1.45
C ARG A 181 8.20 -12.65 -1.11
N LEU A 182 8.73 -11.92 -0.12
CA LEU A 182 10.15 -11.97 0.25
C LEU A 182 10.54 -13.27 0.97
N ALA A 183 9.57 -14.01 1.50
CA ALA A 183 9.74 -15.36 2.03
C ALA A 183 8.48 -16.19 1.78
N LYS A 184 8.62 -17.52 1.84
CA LYS A 184 7.47 -18.42 1.80
C LYS A 184 6.62 -18.22 3.06
N ALA A 185 5.30 -18.08 2.88
CA ALA A 185 4.38 -18.04 4.02
C ALA A 185 4.38 -19.39 4.76
N THR A 186 4.27 -19.35 6.09
CA THR A 186 3.97 -20.51 6.92
C THR A 186 2.54 -20.38 7.45
N ASP A 187 2.21 -21.02 8.56
CA ASP A 187 1.05 -20.68 9.40
C ASP A 187 1.12 -19.26 10.00
N VAL A 188 2.28 -18.60 9.94
CA VAL A 188 2.51 -17.21 10.34
C VAL A 188 3.01 -16.42 9.13
N LEU A 189 2.49 -15.21 8.95
CA LEU A 189 2.93 -14.28 7.91
C LEU A 189 3.00 -12.85 8.43
N GLY A 190 4.02 -12.12 7.98
CA GLY A 190 4.18 -10.70 8.17
C GLY A 190 3.76 -9.91 6.92
N LEU A 191 3.17 -8.73 7.12
CA LEU A 191 2.98 -7.73 6.07
C LEU A 191 3.63 -6.41 6.48
N ALA A 192 4.39 -5.80 5.58
CA ALA A 192 4.87 -4.42 5.74
C ALA A 192 4.60 -3.59 4.48
N GLU A 193 4.67 -2.26 4.62
CA GLU A 193 4.45 -1.35 3.49
C GLU A 193 5.53 -1.48 2.41
N GLY A 194 6.80 -1.36 2.80
CA GLY A 194 7.96 -1.34 1.92
C GLY A 194 8.77 -2.64 1.90
N VAL A 195 9.58 -2.82 0.85
CA VAL A 195 10.52 -3.95 0.74
C VAL A 195 11.57 -3.91 1.85
N GLU A 196 12.14 -2.73 2.10
CA GLU A 196 13.15 -2.53 3.13
C GLU A 196 12.57 -2.82 4.53
N ASP A 197 11.35 -2.38 4.81
CA ASP A 197 10.69 -2.59 6.11
C ASP A 197 10.31 -4.05 6.33
N ALA A 198 9.76 -4.70 5.30
CA ALA A 198 9.42 -6.12 5.37
C ALA A 198 10.67 -7.00 5.61
N LEU A 199 11.77 -6.72 4.91
CA LEU A 199 13.04 -7.42 5.12
C LEU A 199 13.62 -7.12 6.52
N SER A 200 13.50 -5.87 6.98
CA SER A 200 14.00 -5.48 8.30
C SER A 200 13.21 -6.16 9.41
N ALA A 201 11.87 -6.12 9.36
CA ALA A 201 11.00 -6.83 10.29
C ALA A 201 11.30 -8.33 10.31
N MET A 202 11.46 -8.95 9.13
CA MET A 202 11.81 -10.38 9.01
C MET A 202 13.18 -10.69 9.64
N GLN A 203 14.20 -9.87 9.42
CA GLN A 203 15.52 -10.07 10.01
C GLN A 203 15.51 -9.92 11.53
N ILE A 204 14.73 -8.97 12.04
CA ILE A 204 14.62 -8.65 13.47
C ILE A 204 13.86 -9.74 14.23
N THR A 205 12.73 -10.17 13.67
CA THR A 205 11.73 -10.99 14.36
C THR A 205 11.76 -12.46 13.97
N GLY A 206 12.31 -12.79 12.80
CA GLY A 206 12.23 -14.11 12.19
C GLY A 206 10.90 -14.43 11.50
N VAL A 207 9.91 -13.52 11.52
CA VAL A 207 8.61 -13.74 10.87
C VAL A 207 8.76 -13.63 9.35
N PRO A 208 8.38 -14.65 8.55
CA PRO A 208 8.34 -14.53 7.09
C PRO A 208 7.46 -13.36 6.69
N CYS A 209 7.97 -12.41 5.89
CA CYS A 209 7.27 -11.15 5.64
C CYS A 209 7.12 -10.83 4.15
N TRP A 210 5.99 -10.24 3.75
CA TRP A 210 5.72 -9.74 2.41
C TRP A 210 5.62 -8.22 2.37
N ALA A 211 6.02 -7.63 1.25
CA ALA A 211 5.91 -6.19 1.02
C ALA A 211 4.66 -5.85 0.19
N CYS A 212 3.84 -4.93 0.69
CA CYS A 212 2.56 -4.54 0.08
C CYS A 212 2.70 -3.45 -0.99
N LEU A 213 3.83 -2.74 -0.98
CA LEU A 213 4.17 -1.62 -1.85
C LEU A 213 3.24 -0.41 -1.69
N GLY A 214 2.86 -0.10 -0.45
CA GLY A 214 2.11 1.10 -0.09
C GLY A 214 1.09 0.87 1.05
N ALA A 215 0.99 1.83 1.97
CA ALA A 215 0.02 1.83 3.08
C ALA A 215 -1.43 1.59 2.62
N GLY A 216 -1.83 2.25 1.54
CA GLY A 216 -3.20 2.21 1.02
C GLY A 216 -3.65 0.86 0.43
N ARG A 217 -2.78 -0.15 0.39
CA ARG A 217 -3.02 -1.43 -0.31
C ARG A 217 -2.75 -2.68 0.54
N MET A 218 -2.22 -2.52 1.74
CA MET A 218 -1.94 -3.66 2.64
C MET A 218 -3.15 -4.58 2.83
N HIS A 219 -4.34 -4.02 3.09
CA HIS A 219 -5.61 -4.75 3.25
C HIS A 219 -6.10 -5.49 1.99
N ARG A 220 -5.48 -5.28 0.83
CA ARG A 220 -5.88 -5.93 -0.44
C ARG A 220 -5.04 -7.15 -0.77
N VAL A 221 -3.92 -7.35 -0.08
CA VAL A 221 -3.02 -8.47 -0.35
C VAL A 221 -3.74 -9.79 -0.06
N ALA A 222 -3.74 -10.69 -1.03
CA ALA A 222 -4.31 -12.01 -0.87
C ALA A 222 -3.42 -12.88 0.02
N ILE A 223 -3.95 -13.22 1.20
CA ILE A 223 -3.27 -14.04 2.22
C ILE A 223 -3.66 -15.50 2.03
N PRO A 224 -2.69 -16.44 1.94
CA PRO A 224 -3.00 -17.87 1.82
C PRO A 224 -3.86 -18.39 2.97
N ASP A 225 -4.80 -19.28 2.67
CA ASP A 225 -5.78 -19.75 3.66
C ASP A 225 -5.15 -20.43 4.88
N HIS A 226 -4.01 -21.10 4.69
CA HIS A 226 -3.28 -21.80 5.74
C HIS A 226 -2.60 -20.86 6.76
N VAL A 227 -2.49 -19.56 6.50
CA VAL A 227 -1.91 -18.58 7.43
C VAL A 227 -2.88 -18.35 8.59
N ARG A 228 -2.54 -18.76 9.80
CA ARG A 228 -3.40 -18.59 11.00
C ARG A 228 -3.11 -17.29 11.74
N GLU A 229 -1.87 -16.81 11.69
CA GLU A 229 -1.42 -15.61 12.37
C GLU A 229 -0.83 -14.59 11.40
N LEU A 230 -1.29 -13.33 11.51
CA LEU A 230 -0.85 -12.21 10.69
C LEU A 230 -0.17 -11.14 11.55
N ASN A 231 1.10 -10.88 11.29
CA ASN A 231 1.87 -9.82 11.94
C ASN A 231 1.90 -8.61 11.01
N LEU A 232 1.24 -7.52 11.40
CA LEU A 232 1.15 -6.31 10.60
C LEU A 232 2.21 -5.32 11.09
N PHE A 233 3.23 -5.10 10.27
CA PHE A 233 4.35 -4.22 10.56
C PHE A 233 4.10 -2.86 9.91
N GLY A 234 3.63 -1.91 10.70
CA GLY A 234 3.34 -0.55 10.26
C GLY A 234 4.47 0.41 10.58
N ASP A 235 4.56 1.48 9.80
CA ASP A 235 5.41 2.63 10.10
C ASP A 235 4.75 3.48 11.21
N ASP A 236 5.57 4.24 11.95
CA ASP A 236 5.12 5.07 13.07
C ASP A 236 4.54 6.42 12.60
N ASP A 237 3.65 6.40 11.59
CA ASP A 237 2.97 7.57 11.06
C ASP A 237 1.45 7.34 10.82
N GLU A 238 0.71 8.42 10.55
CA GLU A 238 -0.75 8.36 10.35
C GLU A 238 -1.16 7.38 9.23
N ALA A 239 -0.39 7.34 8.14
CA ALA A 239 -0.69 6.48 7.00
C ALA A 239 -0.48 5.00 7.32
N GLY A 240 0.63 4.68 8.00
CA GLY A 240 0.97 3.35 8.49
C GLY A 240 -0.06 2.84 9.50
N ARG A 241 -0.49 3.67 10.45
CA ARG A 241 -1.54 3.34 11.43
C ARG A 241 -2.86 3.01 10.74
N ALA A 242 -3.34 3.89 9.85
CA ALA A 242 -4.57 3.68 9.11
C ALA A 242 -4.49 2.45 8.16
N ALA A 243 -3.30 2.09 7.67
CA ALA A 243 -3.09 0.86 6.90
C ALA A 243 -3.30 -0.38 7.76
N LEU A 244 -2.73 -0.39 8.97
CA LEU A 244 -2.84 -1.50 9.92
C LEU A 244 -4.27 -1.70 10.39
N GLU A 245 -4.97 -0.64 10.77
CA GLU A 245 -6.38 -0.71 11.21
C GLU A 245 -7.30 -1.30 10.13
N ARG A 246 -7.16 -0.83 8.88
CA ARG A 246 -7.93 -1.37 7.74
C ARG A 246 -7.62 -2.84 7.48
N THR A 247 -6.35 -3.22 7.61
CA THR A 247 -5.91 -4.60 7.36
C THR A 247 -6.36 -5.53 8.49
N ASP A 248 -6.30 -5.10 9.75
CA ASP A 248 -6.84 -5.82 10.90
C ASP A 248 -8.34 -6.09 10.73
N ALA A 249 -9.10 -5.05 10.37
CA ALA A 249 -10.53 -5.16 10.15
C ALA A 249 -10.89 -6.16 9.05
N GLN A 250 -10.13 -6.18 7.96
CA GLN A 250 -10.32 -7.11 6.83
C GLN A 250 -10.01 -8.57 7.22
N HIS A 251 -9.04 -8.79 8.10
CA HIS A 251 -8.55 -10.13 8.42
C HIS A 251 -8.99 -10.64 9.80
N ARG A 252 -10.09 -10.12 10.37
CA ARG A 252 -10.61 -10.47 11.72
C ARG A 252 -10.80 -11.97 12.00
N HIS A 253 -10.90 -12.80 10.97
CA HIS A 253 -11.00 -14.26 11.07
C HIS A 253 -9.66 -14.95 11.38
N ARG A 254 -8.53 -14.25 11.32
CA ARG A 254 -7.19 -14.75 11.69
C ARG A 254 -6.81 -14.24 13.08
N ARG A 255 -5.72 -14.75 13.67
CA ARG A 255 -5.01 -14.08 14.76
C ARG A 255 -4.19 -12.94 14.16
N ARG A 256 -4.22 -11.74 14.74
CA ARG A 256 -3.51 -10.56 14.21
C ARG A 256 -2.73 -9.87 15.30
N HIS A 257 -1.56 -9.37 14.95
CA HIS A 257 -0.71 -8.57 15.82
C HIS A 257 -0.30 -7.30 15.06
N LEU A 258 -0.78 -6.15 15.52
CA LEU A 258 -0.33 -4.85 15.02
C LEU A 258 0.98 -4.51 15.73
N ARG A 259 2.02 -4.22 14.96
CA ARG A 259 3.36 -3.98 15.44
C ARG A 259 3.91 -2.69 14.86
N TYR A 260 4.49 -1.89 15.74
CA TYR A 260 5.17 -0.65 15.40
C TYR A 260 6.63 -0.70 15.88
N PRO A 261 7.54 0.04 15.24
CA PRO A 261 8.86 0.29 15.78
C PRO A 261 8.78 0.91 17.19
N PRO A 262 9.84 0.81 18.00
CA PRO A 262 9.92 1.54 19.26
C PRO A 262 9.70 3.04 19.08
N VAL A 263 9.17 3.69 20.13
CA VAL A 263 8.88 5.12 20.15
C VAL A 263 10.08 5.95 19.68
N GLY A 264 9.83 6.90 18.80
CA GLY A 264 10.86 7.79 18.23
C GLY A 264 11.60 7.18 17.04
N ILE A 265 11.27 5.96 16.63
CA ILE A 265 11.80 5.33 15.41
C ILE A 265 10.72 5.31 14.35
N LYS A 266 11.04 5.89 13.19
CA LYS A 266 10.08 6.10 12.10
C LYS A 266 9.57 4.80 11.47
N ASP A 267 10.50 3.92 11.07
CA ASP A 267 10.18 2.71 10.32
C ASP A 267 11.03 1.52 10.77
N TRP A 268 10.71 0.33 10.25
CA TRP A 268 11.39 -0.91 10.64
C TRP A 268 12.84 -0.97 10.15
N ASN A 269 13.17 -0.28 9.04
CA ASN A 269 14.55 -0.21 8.58
C ASN A 269 15.41 0.70 9.46
N ASP A 270 14.88 1.83 9.90
CA ASP A 270 15.55 2.71 10.86
C ASP A 270 15.73 1.99 12.20
N PHE A 271 14.75 1.18 12.63
CA PHE A 271 14.92 0.33 13.81
C PHE A 271 16.03 -0.70 13.63
N LEU A 272 16.10 -1.38 12.48
CA LEU A 272 17.20 -2.31 12.22
C LEU A 272 18.56 -1.60 12.27
N ARG A 273 18.63 -0.37 11.74
CA ARG A 273 19.87 0.41 11.62
C ARG A 273 20.34 0.99 12.94
N SER A 274 19.45 1.26 13.89
CA SER A 274 19.80 1.77 15.22
C SER A 274 20.38 0.69 16.15
N ARG A 275 20.22 -0.60 15.81
CA ARG A 275 20.60 -1.72 16.68
C ARG A 275 22.05 -2.17 16.50
N PRO A 276 22.67 -2.74 17.55
CA PRO A 276 23.91 -3.50 17.42
C PRO A 276 23.74 -4.69 16.45
N ALA A 277 24.80 -5.06 15.75
CA ALA A 277 24.78 -6.20 14.84
C ALA A 277 24.44 -7.52 15.58
N ALA A 278 23.72 -8.43 14.91
CA ALA A 278 23.35 -9.78 15.36
C ALA A 278 22.28 -9.93 16.47
N GLN A 279 21.67 -8.86 16.96
CA GLN A 279 20.59 -9.00 17.94
C GLN A 279 19.27 -9.38 17.24
N ARG A 280 18.62 -10.46 17.68
CA ARG A 280 17.17 -10.69 17.44
C ARG A 280 16.38 -10.20 18.65
N VAL A 281 15.14 -9.79 18.43
CA VAL A 281 14.23 -9.36 19.50
C VAL A 281 13.04 -10.32 19.52
N ALA A 282 12.58 -10.69 20.72
CA ALA A 282 11.42 -11.55 20.81
C ALA A 282 10.19 -10.77 20.35
N LEU A 283 9.26 -11.43 19.65
CA LEU A 283 8.01 -10.79 19.24
C LEU A 283 7.21 -10.20 20.43
N ALA A 284 7.40 -10.74 21.64
CA ALA A 284 6.78 -10.23 22.87
C ALA A 284 7.30 -8.85 23.30
N ASP A 285 8.49 -8.46 22.87
CA ASP A 285 9.11 -7.19 23.25
C ASP A 285 8.58 -6.01 22.42
N PHE A 286 7.78 -6.28 21.38
CA PHE A 286 7.06 -5.24 20.65
C PHE A 286 5.68 -5.05 21.28
N PRO A 287 5.26 -3.79 21.52
CA PRO A 287 3.91 -3.53 21.97
C PRO A 287 2.94 -4.02 20.90
N ALA A 288 2.30 -5.16 21.15
CA ALA A 288 1.20 -5.64 20.35
C ALA A 288 -0.03 -4.83 20.75
N ILE A 289 -0.54 -3.98 19.86
CA ILE A 289 -1.83 -3.34 20.10
C ILE A 289 -2.90 -4.39 19.80
N THR A 290 -3.29 -5.16 20.82
CA THR A 290 -4.30 -6.20 20.71
C THR A 290 -5.72 -5.68 20.97
N ASP A 291 -5.85 -4.44 21.42
CA ASP A 291 -7.13 -3.80 21.65
C ASP A 291 -7.43 -2.75 20.54
N PRO A 292 -8.45 -2.97 19.69
CA PRO A 292 -8.86 -2.02 18.67
C PRO A 292 -9.45 -0.71 19.23
N MET A 293 -9.58 -0.56 20.56
CA MET A 293 -10.04 0.65 21.22
C MET A 293 -8.93 1.53 21.80
N ILE A 294 -7.65 1.12 21.77
CA ILE A 294 -6.58 1.99 22.26
C ILE A 294 -6.28 3.06 21.21
N SER A 295 -6.76 4.27 21.48
CA SER A 295 -6.35 5.47 20.78
C SER A 295 -4.88 5.74 21.07
N TRP A 296 -4.12 6.15 20.04
CA TRP A 296 -2.72 6.58 20.13
C TRP A 296 -2.42 7.63 21.22
N LYS A 297 -3.45 8.26 21.81
CA LYS A 297 -3.32 9.22 22.90
C LYS A 297 -3.03 8.58 24.26
N ASP A 298 -3.34 7.31 24.47
CA ASP A 298 -3.32 6.70 25.80
C ASP A 298 -2.00 5.95 26.12
N ILE A 299 -1.15 5.71 25.12
CA ILE A 299 0.18 5.06 25.29
C ILE A 299 1.30 6.09 25.51
N ALA A 300 1.02 7.39 25.32
CA ALA A 300 2.00 8.47 25.39
C ALA A 300 2.06 9.21 26.75
N ARG A 301 1.81 8.52 27.87
CA ARG A 301 2.05 9.04 29.22
C ARG A 301 2.81 8.04 30.08
#